data_AF-A0AAD3GZP0-F1
#
_entry.id   AF-A0AAD3GZP0-F1
#
_cell.length_a   1.000
_cell.length_b   1.000
_cell.length_c   1.000
_cell.angle_alpha   90.00
_cell.angle_beta   90.00
_cell.angle_gamma   90.00
#
_symmetry.space_group_name_H-M   'P 1'
#
loop_
_entity.id
_entity.type
_entity.pdbx_description
1 polymer ?
#
loop_
_entity_poly.entity_id
_entity_poly.type
_entity_poly.pdbx_seq_one_letter_code
_entity_poly.pdbx_strand_id
1 'polypeptide(L)'
;MKQEKDSPSNQKEEYIVSAPFPTDEEKGTSDLESQEEVALNNEINIEESMVSHLLESEDFLPKNDNPIATQKQGMFPIACDDTEKEIREFMVTSSRSNFSKEASKMSLSARPALERQVGMRNIQFRHIRVSQCNIDVDYFNGAHIHEEINPFSVSIKYDELEAMPDFHKSFRAQAQPGSCWDQFFKVLDGLKYIYSSILLVFCVVLVNAGIFARESYMDIHPAGSFIIFWFLILWLAMMEGGQGCIVGLKQIDKKLYAESHPISLKINEISHKGDNMERVIIGRQFLVVLVVFLINLAGSAKPLADPLNLPPLVNNIFLTNGVALMISSIVLGNLTSQVNAAECMLDFINNYFMFFTAYVSLAIEYSGLLHSVYLIQYIFALMTKSPVESDEPPRSLLQNFVFWGKVTASTVLLFFSLAVTLEALFRSQSGIWEGTPVWASVILFFLFLCVVGLMEGMQIAAFSLMNMPEDELNKHSVAAANCALMFEGTNLQAFLIGRQMFVASLMFIVAKIASISVEEGERNIFDVPDGFQVFLNTGLLGAIVLTVIGSLAWRVIASAFPLPFMSNPLIYLIIRICLLLEMVGICSSVWILSKGTKALFKYKTDENYIPKDDTKNVEP
;
A
#
# COMPACT_ATOMS: atom_id res chain seq x y z
N MET A 1 -49.11 -37.36 -22.41
CA MET A 1 -49.17 -38.49 -23.38
C MET A 1 -49.30 -37.88 -24.78
N LYS A 2 -48.54 -38.46 -25.72
CA LYS A 2 -48.19 -38.11 -27.13
C LYS A 2 -49.28 -37.43 -27.98
N GLN A 3 -48.99 -36.41 -28.79
CA GLN A 3 -48.13 -36.25 -30.01
C GLN A 3 -48.78 -36.77 -31.31
N GLU A 4 -48.96 -35.87 -32.28
CA GLU A 4 -48.77 -35.94 -33.75
C GLU A 4 -49.66 -34.85 -34.41
N LYS A 5 -49.40 -34.22 -35.56
CA LYS A 5 -48.26 -33.96 -36.46
C LYS A 5 -48.89 -33.25 -37.69
N ASP A 6 -48.16 -32.32 -38.32
CA ASP A 6 -47.99 -32.15 -39.78
C ASP A 6 -48.23 -30.73 -40.35
N SER A 7 -47.14 -30.24 -40.98
CA SER A 7 -47.04 -29.18 -42.00
C SER A 7 -47.30 -29.84 -43.40
N PRO A 8 -47.36 -29.18 -44.59
CA PRO A 8 -46.59 -27.99 -45.05
C PRO A 8 -47.29 -27.11 -46.13
N SER A 9 -46.50 -26.29 -46.87
CA SER A 9 -46.74 -25.63 -48.21
C SER A 9 -46.81 -24.08 -48.17
N ASN A 10 -46.41 -23.25 -49.14
CA ASN A 10 -45.55 -23.34 -50.33
C ASN A 10 -45.22 -21.90 -50.83
N GLN A 11 -43.98 -21.71 -51.30
CA GLN A 11 -43.41 -20.91 -52.40
C GLN A 11 -44.11 -19.74 -53.17
N LYS A 12 -43.23 -18.80 -53.62
CA LYS A 12 -43.13 -18.03 -54.91
C LYS A 12 -43.94 -16.72 -55.05
N GLU A 13 -43.55 -15.65 -55.77
CA GLU A 13 -42.36 -15.09 -56.48
C GLU A 13 -42.92 -13.78 -57.12
N GLU A 14 -42.19 -12.64 -57.17
CA GLU A 14 -42.04 -11.81 -58.39
C GLU A 14 -41.21 -10.51 -58.20
N TYR A 15 -40.39 -10.25 -59.21
CA TYR A 15 -39.48 -9.11 -59.46
C TYR A 15 -40.15 -8.11 -60.42
N ILE A 16 -39.93 -6.80 -60.26
CA ILE A 16 -39.93 -5.82 -61.37
C ILE A 16 -38.83 -4.77 -61.18
N VAL A 17 -38.07 -4.55 -62.26
CA VAL A 17 -36.97 -3.59 -62.48
C VAL A 17 -37.50 -2.36 -63.23
N SER A 18 -37.05 -1.14 -62.90
CA SER A 18 -36.81 -0.03 -63.86
C SER A 18 -36.16 1.21 -63.20
N ALA A 19 -35.05 1.68 -63.80
CA ALA A 19 -34.42 3.00 -63.64
C ALA A 19 -34.84 3.90 -64.86
N PRO A 20 -34.36 5.17 -65.14
CA PRO A 20 -33.20 5.91 -64.57
C PRO A 20 -33.20 7.50 -64.54
N PHE A 21 -32.16 8.09 -63.88
CA PHE A 21 -31.44 9.41 -64.01
C PHE A 21 -32.18 10.79 -63.89
N PRO A 22 -31.51 11.96 -63.58
CA PRO A 22 -30.07 12.29 -63.70
C PRO A 22 -29.37 13.17 -62.59
N THR A 23 -28.02 13.12 -62.62
CA THR A 23 -26.94 14.15 -62.47
C THR A 23 -26.73 15.09 -61.25
N ASP A 24 -25.44 15.11 -60.85
CA ASP A 24 -24.56 16.18 -60.31
C ASP A 24 -24.67 16.66 -58.85
N GLU A 25 -23.68 16.27 -58.01
CA GLU A 25 -22.64 17.20 -57.48
C GLU A 25 -21.58 16.47 -56.62
N GLU A 26 -20.32 16.57 -57.04
CA GLU A 26 -19.10 16.30 -56.26
C GLU A 26 -18.83 17.43 -55.25
N LYS A 27 -18.50 17.08 -53.99
CA LYS A 27 -17.42 17.67 -53.15
C LYS A 27 -17.58 17.25 -51.68
N GLY A 28 -16.50 16.78 -51.05
CA GLY A 28 -16.36 16.83 -49.59
C GLY A 28 -15.91 15.56 -48.88
N THR A 29 -14.85 14.89 -49.34
CA THR A 29 -14.11 13.91 -48.52
C THR A 29 -12.63 13.95 -48.92
N SER A 30 -11.93 15.02 -48.50
CA SER A 30 -10.46 15.08 -48.56
C SER A 30 -9.83 16.04 -47.53
N ASP A 31 -10.61 16.69 -46.65
CA ASP A 31 -10.09 17.73 -45.74
C ASP A 31 -10.00 17.29 -44.26
N LEU A 32 -10.35 16.05 -43.93
CA LEU A 32 -10.27 15.52 -42.55
C LEU A 32 -9.01 14.67 -42.32
N GLU A 33 -8.54 13.91 -43.31
CA GLU A 33 -7.30 13.12 -43.20
C GLU A 33 -6.04 14.00 -43.28
N SER A 34 -6.10 15.18 -43.94
CA SER A 34 -4.98 16.12 -43.99
C SER A 34 -4.86 17.02 -42.75
N GLN A 35 -5.87 17.05 -41.86
CA GLN A 35 -5.80 17.81 -40.60
C GLN A 35 -5.27 16.96 -39.43
N GLU A 36 -5.52 15.64 -39.42
CA GLU A 36 -4.92 14.72 -38.45
C GLU A 36 -3.41 14.51 -38.68
N GLU A 37 -2.96 14.45 -39.94
CA GLU A 37 -1.54 14.25 -40.27
C GLU A 37 -0.67 15.51 -40.00
N VAL A 38 -1.29 16.70 -39.99
CA VAL A 38 -0.63 17.98 -39.63
C VAL A 38 -0.60 18.21 -38.11
N ALA A 39 -1.57 17.65 -37.35
CA ALA A 39 -1.53 17.68 -35.88
C ALA A 39 -0.45 16.73 -35.32
N LEU A 40 -0.32 15.54 -35.90
CA LEU A 40 0.66 14.53 -35.46
C LEU A 40 2.12 14.95 -35.77
N ASN A 41 2.36 15.59 -36.91
CA ASN A 41 3.71 16.08 -37.27
C ASN A 41 4.14 17.35 -36.50
N ASN A 42 3.20 18.08 -35.91
CA ASN A 42 3.52 19.22 -35.04
C ASN A 42 3.83 18.78 -33.60
N GLU A 43 3.24 17.70 -33.10
CA GLU A 43 3.59 17.15 -31.77
C GLU A 43 4.98 16.47 -31.77
N ILE A 44 5.36 15.79 -32.85
CA ILE A 44 6.69 15.15 -32.97
C ILE A 44 7.82 16.20 -33.06
N ASN A 45 7.57 17.34 -33.72
CA ASN A 45 8.56 18.44 -33.79
C ASN A 45 8.73 19.22 -32.46
N ILE A 46 7.74 19.19 -31.57
CA ILE A 46 7.84 19.83 -30.24
C ILE A 46 8.68 18.97 -29.28
N GLU A 47 8.60 17.64 -29.39
CA GLU A 47 9.44 16.72 -28.60
C GLU A 47 10.93 16.77 -29.01
N GLU A 48 11.26 16.85 -30.31
CA GLU A 48 12.66 16.99 -30.75
C GLU A 48 13.26 18.39 -30.44
N SER A 49 12.43 19.44 -30.39
CA SER A 49 12.87 20.78 -29.98
C SER A 49 13.11 20.90 -28.48
N MET A 50 12.35 20.19 -27.63
CA MET A 50 12.59 20.16 -26.17
C MET A 50 13.83 19.35 -25.79
N VAL A 51 14.15 18.28 -26.52
CA VAL A 51 15.33 17.45 -26.27
C VAL A 51 16.63 18.15 -26.70
N SER A 52 16.59 18.96 -27.75
CA SER A 52 17.75 19.78 -28.18
C SER A 52 17.98 20.99 -27.28
N HIS A 53 16.93 21.64 -26.75
CA HIS A 53 17.09 22.77 -25.82
C HIS A 53 17.58 22.38 -24.42
N LEU A 54 17.48 21.10 -24.01
CA LEU A 54 18.02 20.60 -22.74
C LEU A 54 19.50 20.18 -22.82
N LEU A 55 20.08 20.13 -24.01
CA LEU A 55 21.49 19.76 -24.24
C LEU A 55 22.43 20.95 -24.48
N GLU A 56 21.91 22.19 -24.55
CA GLU A 56 22.70 23.41 -24.81
C GLU A 56 22.91 24.33 -23.59
N SER A 57 22.59 23.88 -22.36
CA SER A 57 22.82 24.69 -21.14
C SER A 57 24.02 24.25 -20.29
N GLU A 58 24.99 23.55 -20.87
CA GLU A 58 26.35 23.42 -20.30
C GLU A 58 27.27 24.44 -20.97
N ASP A 59 27.28 25.67 -20.46
CA ASP A 59 28.45 26.56 -20.44
C ASP A 59 28.02 27.88 -19.81
N PHE A 60 28.51 28.19 -18.60
CA PHE A 60 28.95 29.54 -18.19
C PHE A 60 29.43 29.49 -16.74
N LEU A 61 30.75 29.35 -16.57
CA LEU A 61 31.43 29.91 -15.39
C LEU A 61 31.42 31.44 -15.51
N PRO A 62 31.36 32.17 -14.37
CA PRO A 62 32.49 33.06 -14.14
C PRO A 62 33.01 33.10 -12.69
N LYS A 63 34.29 33.48 -12.62
CA LYS A 63 35.09 33.70 -11.42
C LYS A 63 34.80 35.05 -10.75
N ASN A 64 35.04 35.04 -9.43
CA ASN A 64 35.74 36.04 -8.59
C ASN A 64 35.01 37.23 -7.91
N ASP A 65 35.42 37.38 -6.64
CA ASP A 65 35.65 38.59 -5.83
C ASP A 65 34.57 39.16 -4.86
N ASN A 66 34.70 38.70 -3.60
CA ASN A 66 34.81 39.47 -2.33
C ASN A 66 33.59 40.12 -1.63
N PRO A 67 33.71 40.35 -0.28
CA PRO A 67 32.62 40.15 0.68
C PRO A 67 32.14 41.46 1.33
N ILE A 68 30.90 41.48 1.86
CA ILE A 68 30.46 42.51 2.80
C ILE A 68 29.62 41.89 3.94
N ALA A 69 30.10 42.14 5.16
CA ALA A 69 29.45 41.86 6.43
C ALA A 69 28.60 43.04 6.92
N THR A 70 27.50 42.77 7.63
CA THR A 70 26.85 43.59 8.70
C THR A 70 25.59 42.81 9.15
N GLN A 71 25.41 42.26 10.35
CA GLN A 71 25.47 42.73 11.74
C GLN A 71 24.45 43.84 12.09
N LYS A 72 23.39 43.48 12.85
CA LYS A 72 22.81 44.12 14.07
C LYS A 72 21.38 43.61 14.35
N GLN A 73 21.10 42.98 15.52
CA GLN A 73 20.59 43.57 16.78
C GLN A 73 19.21 44.25 16.61
N GLY A 74 18.14 44.05 17.40
CA GLY A 74 17.87 43.33 18.66
C GLY A 74 16.57 43.90 19.31
N MET A 75 16.03 43.22 20.35
CA MET A 75 15.11 43.70 21.42
C MET A 75 13.64 44.05 21.05
N PHE A 76 12.56 43.81 21.82
CA PHE A 76 12.29 43.30 23.20
C PHE A 76 10.75 43.04 23.37
N PRO A 77 10.17 42.67 24.54
CA PRO A 77 9.06 41.70 24.67
C PRO A 77 7.74 42.33 25.18
N ILE A 78 6.65 41.55 25.19
CA ILE A 78 5.47 41.84 26.02
C ILE A 78 5.01 40.54 26.67
N ALA A 79 4.94 40.57 28.00
CA ALA A 79 4.33 39.57 28.88
C ALA A 79 2.83 39.86 29.04
N CYS A 80 2.02 38.81 29.20
CA CYS A 80 0.84 38.85 30.07
C CYS A 80 0.43 37.42 30.46
N ASP A 81 0.69 37.08 31.72
CA ASP A 81 0.03 36.03 32.49
C ASP A 81 -1.43 36.42 32.80
N ASP A 82 -2.21 35.43 33.28
CA ASP A 82 -3.60 35.48 33.78
C ASP A 82 -4.69 34.90 32.88
N THR A 83 -4.54 33.63 32.45
CA THR A 83 -5.71 32.84 32.00
C THR A 83 -5.59 31.31 32.17
N GLU A 84 -4.70 30.81 33.04
CA GLU A 84 -4.48 29.35 33.19
C GLU A 84 -4.96 28.74 34.52
N LYS A 85 -5.63 29.53 35.38
CA LYS A 85 -6.06 29.06 36.71
C LYS A 85 -7.56 28.74 36.86
N GLU A 86 -8.41 29.14 35.92
CA GLU A 86 -9.86 28.88 36.00
C GLU A 86 -10.37 27.76 35.07
N ILE A 87 -9.54 27.20 34.18
CA ILE A 87 -9.96 26.12 33.27
C ILE A 87 -9.69 24.72 33.86
N ARG A 88 -8.80 24.60 34.86
CA ARG A 88 -8.44 23.30 35.47
C ARG A 88 -9.43 22.78 36.53
N GLU A 89 -10.31 23.62 37.08
CA GLU A 89 -11.30 23.18 38.08
C GLU A 89 -12.66 22.77 37.50
N PHE A 90 -12.94 23.03 36.21
CA PHE A 90 -14.21 22.66 35.59
C PHE A 90 -14.22 21.25 34.94
N MET A 91 -13.05 20.65 34.67
CA MET A 91 -12.96 19.33 34.00
C MET A 91 -12.91 18.10 34.92
N VAL A 92 -12.84 18.28 36.25
CA VAL A 92 -12.75 17.13 37.19
C VAL A 92 -14.12 16.69 37.76
N THR A 93 -15.20 17.41 37.46
CA THR A 93 -16.51 17.19 38.14
C THR A 93 -17.64 16.68 37.24
N SER A 94 -17.40 16.36 35.96
CA SER A 94 -18.46 15.92 35.04
C SER A 94 -18.35 14.50 34.47
N SER A 95 -17.29 13.74 34.75
CA SER A 95 -17.11 12.36 34.23
C SER A 95 -17.33 11.24 35.26
N ARG A 96 -17.83 11.54 36.46
CA ARG A 96 -17.94 10.55 37.55
C ARG A 96 -19.36 10.11 37.93
N SER A 97 -20.42 10.59 37.27
CA SER A 97 -21.80 10.31 37.73
C SER A 97 -22.64 9.34 36.89
N ASN A 98 -22.24 8.93 35.69
CA ASN A 98 -23.13 8.15 34.80
C ASN A 98 -22.68 6.71 34.49
N PHE A 99 -21.49 6.27 34.93
CA PHE A 99 -21.00 4.91 34.62
C PHE A 99 -21.28 3.86 35.71
N SER A 100 -21.81 4.26 36.87
CA SER A 100 -22.03 3.36 38.02
C SER A 100 -23.46 2.84 38.17
N LYS A 101 -24.41 3.24 37.32
CA LYS A 101 -25.84 2.87 37.47
C LYS A 101 -26.38 1.85 36.46
N GLU A 102 -25.68 1.57 35.37
CA GLU A 102 -26.10 0.54 34.38
C GLU A 102 -25.52 -0.86 34.66
N ALA A 103 -24.34 -0.98 35.31
CA ALA A 103 -23.64 -2.25 35.48
C ALA A 103 -24.24 -3.20 36.55
N SER A 104 -25.20 -2.74 37.36
CA SER A 104 -25.85 -3.55 38.42
C SER A 104 -27.23 -4.11 38.06
N LYS A 105 -27.71 -3.95 36.82
CA LYS A 105 -29.04 -4.45 36.39
C LYS A 105 -29.02 -5.64 35.43
N MET A 106 -27.86 -6.22 35.13
CA MET A 106 -27.74 -7.25 34.07
C MET A 106 -27.09 -8.58 34.50
N SER A 107 -27.08 -8.91 35.81
CA SER A 107 -26.56 -10.22 36.30
C SER A 107 -27.58 -11.05 37.08
N LEU A 108 -28.84 -11.08 36.65
CA LEU A 108 -29.86 -11.95 37.27
C LEU A 108 -30.96 -12.35 36.26
N SER A 109 -30.64 -13.30 35.38
CA SER A 109 -31.65 -14.15 34.72
C SER A 109 -30.95 -15.26 33.93
N ALA A 110 -31.46 -16.49 34.06
CA ALA A 110 -31.17 -17.68 33.27
C ALA A 110 -29.96 -18.57 33.63
N ARG A 111 -30.18 -19.52 34.55
CA ARG A 111 -29.92 -20.98 34.36
C ARG A 111 -30.56 -21.78 35.51
N PRO A 112 -31.36 -22.82 35.20
CA PRO A 112 -30.91 -24.16 35.58
C PRO A 112 -31.26 -25.28 34.55
N ALA A 113 -30.72 -26.47 34.81
CA ALA A 113 -30.82 -27.77 34.09
C ALA A 113 -29.83 -27.91 32.91
N LEU A 114 -29.02 -28.96 32.76
CA LEU A 114 -29.15 -30.35 33.21
C LEU A 114 -27.75 -31.02 33.23
N GLU A 115 -27.36 -31.62 34.35
CA GLU A 115 -26.33 -32.68 34.39
C GLU A 115 -26.95 -33.99 33.90
N ARG A 116 -26.24 -34.77 33.05
CA ARG A 116 -26.18 -36.25 33.10
C ARG A 116 -25.21 -36.87 32.06
N GLN A 117 -24.28 -37.66 32.60
CA GLN A 117 -23.58 -38.85 32.05
C GLN A 117 -22.69 -38.66 30.79
N VAL A 118 -21.45 -39.15 30.68
CA VAL A 118 -20.88 -40.48 30.98
C VAL A 118 -19.36 -40.35 31.27
N GLY A 119 -18.81 -41.23 32.13
CA GLY A 119 -17.44 -41.14 32.65
C GLY A 119 -16.36 -42.03 32.02
N MET A 120 -15.17 -41.87 32.62
CA MET A 120 -13.91 -42.65 32.52
C MET A 120 -13.05 -42.43 31.25
N ARG A 121 -11.74 -42.15 31.29
CA ARG A 121 -10.67 -42.58 32.22
C ARG A 121 -9.56 -41.53 32.37
N ASN A 122 -8.91 -41.61 33.54
CA ASN A 122 -7.71 -40.90 33.98
C ASN A 122 -6.50 -41.00 33.03
N ILE A 123 -5.91 -39.86 32.69
CA ILE A 123 -4.45 -39.71 32.48
C ILE A 123 -4.01 -38.43 33.20
N GLN A 124 -3.01 -38.58 34.06
CA GLN A 124 -2.46 -37.55 34.94
C GLN A 124 -2.00 -36.30 34.18
N PHE A 125 -2.58 -35.14 34.49
CA PHE A 125 -1.96 -33.85 34.20
C PHE A 125 -1.29 -33.32 35.46
N ARG A 126 0.05 -33.15 35.40
CA ARG A 126 0.84 -32.42 36.39
C ARG A 126 0.28 -31.00 36.51
N HIS A 127 -0.03 -30.60 37.74
CA HIS A 127 -0.38 -29.24 38.12
C HIS A 127 0.66 -28.22 37.64
N ILE A 128 0.25 -27.29 36.79
CA ILE A 128 0.84 -25.95 36.74
C ILE A 128 -0.03 -25.07 37.62
N ARG A 129 0.55 -24.61 38.74
CA ARG A 129 -0.04 -23.62 39.64
C ARG A 129 -0.15 -22.30 38.88
N VAL A 130 -1.37 -21.82 38.64
CA VAL A 130 -1.62 -20.42 38.30
C VAL A 130 -1.51 -19.64 39.60
N SER A 131 -0.41 -18.90 39.77
CA SER A 131 -0.25 -17.97 40.89
C SER A 131 -1.17 -16.78 40.63
N GLN A 132 -2.15 -16.55 41.51
CA GLN A 132 -2.83 -15.26 41.62
C GLN A 132 -1.78 -14.22 42.01
N CYS A 133 -1.53 -13.22 41.16
CA CYS A 133 -0.84 -12.01 41.59
C CYS A 133 -1.86 -11.07 42.22
N ASN A 134 -1.72 -10.86 43.53
CA ASN A 134 -2.28 -9.74 44.26
C ASN A 134 -1.67 -8.44 43.72
N ILE A 135 -2.52 -7.43 43.54
CA ILE A 135 -2.11 -6.07 43.21
C ILE A 135 -1.92 -5.35 44.55
N ASP A 136 -0.66 -5.17 44.97
CA ASP A 136 -0.30 -4.18 45.97
C ASP A 136 0.05 -2.86 45.27
N VAL A 137 -0.60 -1.78 45.70
CA VAL A 137 -0.39 -0.42 45.21
C VAL A 137 0.52 0.27 46.21
N ASP A 138 1.82 0.34 45.90
CA ASP A 138 2.75 1.19 46.64
C ASP A 138 3.18 2.41 45.82
N TYR A 139 3.10 3.54 46.52
CA TYR A 139 3.47 4.90 46.11
C TYR A 139 4.92 5.00 45.63
N PHE A 140 5.16 5.76 44.56
CA PHE A 140 6.46 6.39 44.34
C PHE A 140 6.33 7.88 44.01
N ASN A 141 6.92 8.67 44.91
CA ASN A 141 7.18 10.10 44.82
C ASN A 141 8.27 10.37 43.76
N GLY A 142 8.05 11.43 42.97
CA GLY A 142 9.05 12.41 42.56
C GLY A 142 10.30 11.95 41.80
N ALA A 143 10.28 12.11 40.48
CA ALA A 143 11.45 12.55 39.72
C ALA A 143 11.00 13.19 38.40
N HIS A 144 11.39 14.44 38.19
CA HIS A 144 11.22 15.19 36.94
C HIS A 144 12.03 14.53 35.82
N ILE A 145 11.37 14.13 34.74
CA ILE A 145 11.98 13.95 33.42
C ILE A 145 11.03 14.58 32.40
N HIS A 146 11.56 15.48 31.57
CA HIS A 146 10.87 16.08 30.44
C HIS A 146 10.57 14.98 29.42
N GLU A 147 9.32 14.51 29.35
CA GLU A 147 8.84 13.62 28.29
C GLU A 147 8.30 14.47 27.15
N GLU A 148 8.91 14.33 25.96
CA GLU A 148 8.37 14.85 24.71
C GLU A 148 7.01 14.21 24.45
N ILE A 149 6.02 15.05 24.16
CA ILE A 149 4.65 14.63 23.89
C ILE A 149 4.62 13.91 22.55
N ASN A 150 4.55 12.58 22.58
CA ASN A 150 4.32 11.73 21.40
C ASN A 150 2.81 11.72 21.07
N PRO A 151 2.37 12.22 19.90
CA PRO A 151 0.95 12.25 19.53
C PRO A 151 0.33 10.85 19.31
N PHE A 152 1.11 9.76 19.39
CA PHE A 152 0.65 8.37 19.26
C PHE A 152 0.54 7.60 20.59
N SER A 153 0.57 8.25 21.75
CA SER A 153 0.56 7.54 23.04
C SER A 153 -0.82 6.95 23.39
N VAL A 154 -1.12 5.76 22.86
CA VAL A 154 -1.99 4.79 23.55
C VAL A 154 -1.09 4.06 24.54
N SER A 155 -1.28 4.32 25.83
CA SER A 155 -0.46 3.71 26.90
C SER A 155 -0.83 2.24 27.09
N ILE A 156 -0.36 1.38 26.19
CA ILE A 156 -0.37 -0.07 26.38
C ILE A 156 0.91 -0.44 27.14
N LYS A 157 0.80 -1.13 28.28
CA LYS A 157 1.97 -1.57 29.05
C LYS A 157 2.80 -2.54 28.20
N TYR A 158 4.01 -2.12 27.85
CA TYR A 158 4.94 -2.87 27.01
C TYR A 158 5.25 -4.26 27.60
N ASP A 159 5.35 -4.35 28.92
CA ASP A 159 5.58 -5.60 29.67
C ASP A 159 4.49 -6.67 29.43
N GLU A 160 3.25 -6.26 29.19
CA GLU A 160 2.14 -7.19 28.88
C GLU A 160 2.18 -7.68 27.42
N LEU A 161 2.72 -6.87 26.49
CA LEU A 161 2.95 -7.30 25.09
C LEU A 161 4.17 -8.21 24.96
N GLU A 162 5.24 -7.97 25.73
CA GLU A 162 6.39 -8.89 25.80
C GLU A 162 6.00 -10.24 26.43
N ALA A 163 5.07 -10.23 27.39
CA ALA A 163 4.55 -11.44 28.03
C ALA A 163 3.65 -12.29 27.12
N MET A 164 3.23 -11.80 25.94
CA MET A 164 2.61 -12.67 24.95
C MET A 164 3.66 -13.64 24.40
N PRO A 165 3.53 -14.95 24.64
CA PRO A 165 4.50 -15.92 24.16
C PRO A 165 4.59 -15.81 22.65
N ASP A 166 5.82 -15.67 22.15
CA ASP A 166 6.10 -15.75 20.73
C ASP A 166 5.89 -17.22 20.33
N PHE A 167 4.62 -17.59 20.09
CA PHE A 167 4.13 -18.97 20.12
C PHE A 167 4.92 -19.86 19.15
N HIS A 168 5.36 -19.28 18.03
CA HIS A 168 6.14 -19.96 17.01
C HIS A 168 7.61 -20.11 17.37
N LYS A 169 8.29 -19.06 17.86
CA LYS A 169 9.67 -19.21 18.35
C LYS A 169 9.72 -20.14 19.55
N SER A 170 8.74 -20.07 20.44
CA SER A 170 8.66 -20.97 21.59
C SER A 170 8.51 -22.43 21.15
N PHE A 171 7.77 -22.71 20.06
CA PHE A 171 7.64 -24.06 19.49
C PHE A 171 8.82 -24.51 18.61
N ARG A 172 9.37 -23.64 17.75
CA ARG A 172 10.53 -23.95 16.88
C ARG A 172 11.86 -23.91 17.61
N ALA A 173 12.08 -23.00 18.55
CA ALA A 173 13.31 -22.93 19.34
C ALA A 173 13.45 -24.12 20.31
N GLN A 174 12.34 -24.80 20.64
CA GLN A 174 12.36 -26.08 21.35
C GLN A 174 12.75 -27.26 20.43
N ALA A 175 12.66 -27.10 19.11
CA ALA A 175 13.08 -28.11 18.15
C ALA A 175 14.60 -27.98 17.89
N GLN A 176 15.39 -28.80 18.57
CA GLN A 176 16.81 -28.92 18.23
C GLN A 176 16.98 -29.38 16.76
N PRO A 177 18.02 -28.91 16.04
CA PRO A 177 18.30 -29.35 14.68
C PRO A 177 18.40 -30.88 14.62
N GLY A 178 17.63 -31.52 13.73
CA GLY A 178 17.57 -32.98 13.60
C GLY A 178 16.61 -33.70 14.57
N SER A 179 15.87 -32.96 15.41
CA SER A 179 14.80 -33.53 16.24
C SER A 179 13.57 -33.95 15.41
N CYS A 180 12.70 -34.78 16.00
CA CYS A 180 11.41 -35.14 15.39
C CYS A 180 10.55 -33.90 15.06
N TRP A 181 10.63 -32.86 15.91
CA TRP A 181 9.95 -31.59 15.69
C TRP A 181 10.52 -30.80 14.51
N ASP A 182 11.84 -30.78 14.34
CA ASP A 182 12.49 -30.15 13.18
C ASP A 182 12.08 -30.85 11.86
N GLN A 183 12.03 -32.19 11.86
CA GLN A 183 11.52 -32.94 10.71
C GLN A 183 10.05 -32.66 10.43
N PHE A 184 9.21 -32.62 11.46
CA PHE A 184 7.78 -32.29 11.33
C PHE A 184 7.57 -30.91 10.70
N PHE A 185 8.28 -29.88 11.19
CA PHE A 185 8.17 -28.53 10.63
C PHE A 185 8.69 -28.44 9.19
N LYS A 186 9.76 -29.14 8.84
CA LYS A 186 10.24 -29.23 7.45
C LYS A 186 9.20 -29.86 6.51
N VAL A 187 8.52 -30.91 6.97
CA VAL A 187 7.42 -31.54 6.21
C VAL A 187 6.25 -30.56 6.05
N LEU A 188 5.85 -29.86 7.12
CA LEU A 188 4.79 -28.85 7.04
C LEU A 188 5.15 -27.73 6.07
N ASP A 189 6.36 -27.19 6.12
CA ASP A 189 6.80 -26.14 5.20
C ASP A 189 6.83 -26.65 3.76
N GLY A 190 7.29 -27.90 3.54
CA GLY A 190 7.21 -28.56 2.23
C GLY A 190 5.78 -28.65 1.70
N LEU A 191 4.81 -29.06 2.53
CA LEU A 191 3.39 -29.10 2.16
C LEU A 191 2.85 -27.71 1.84
N LYS A 192 3.24 -26.68 2.61
CA LYS A 192 2.87 -25.28 2.36
C LYS A 192 3.34 -24.81 0.99
N TYR A 193 4.61 -25.07 0.67
CA TYR A 193 5.19 -24.74 -0.62
C TYR A 193 4.46 -25.42 -1.78
N ILE A 194 4.13 -26.70 -1.64
CA ILE A 194 3.44 -27.46 -2.69
C ILE A 194 2.02 -26.92 -2.90
N TYR A 195 1.20 -26.81 -1.85
CA TYR A 195 -0.18 -26.38 -2.03
C TYR A 195 -0.26 -24.94 -2.55
N SER A 196 0.58 -24.03 -2.02
CA SER A 196 0.59 -22.62 -2.44
C SER A 196 1.02 -22.49 -3.91
N SER A 197 1.96 -23.32 -4.35
CA SER A 197 2.40 -23.33 -5.76
C SER A 197 1.32 -23.87 -6.69
N ILE A 198 0.62 -24.95 -6.30
CA ILE A 198 -0.52 -25.48 -7.05
C ILE A 198 -1.64 -24.43 -7.13
N LEU A 199 -1.94 -23.77 -6.01
CA LEU A 199 -2.94 -22.70 -5.93
C LEU A 199 -2.58 -21.54 -6.85
N LEU A 200 -1.33 -21.10 -6.86
CA LEU A 200 -0.85 -20.05 -7.75
C LEU A 200 -1.01 -20.44 -9.21
N VAL A 201 -0.55 -21.64 -9.60
CA VAL A 201 -0.66 -22.12 -10.98
C VAL A 201 -2.13 -22.17 -11.40
N PHE A 202 -3.01 -22.68 -10.54
CA PHE A 202 -4.45 -22.68 -10.77
C PHE A 202 -5.00 -21.27 -10.99
N CYS A 203 -4.66 -20.31 -10.14
CA CYS A 203 -5.11 -18.91 -10.28
C CYS A 203 -4.63 -18.28 -11.58
N VAL A 204 -3.34 -18.48 -11.94
CA VAL A 204 -2.76 -17.96 -13.18
C VAL A 204 -3.45 -18.59 -14.40
N VAL A 205 -3.68 -19.90 -14.40
CA VAL A 205 -4.40 -20.57 -15.50
C VAL A 205 -5.82 -20.03 -15.62
N LEU A 206 -6.53 -19.86 -14.51
CA LEU A 206 -7.91 -19.37 -14.51
C LEU A 206 -8.02 -17.94 -15.05
N VAL A 207 -7.14 -17.03 -14.62
CA VAL A 207 -7.10 -15.64 -15.13
C VAL A 207 -6.80 -15.62 -16.63
N ASN A 208 -5.79 -16.35 -17.07
CA ASN A 208 -5.46 -16.42 -18.49
C ASN A 208 -6.57 -17.07 -19.32
N ALA A 209 -7.27 -18.09 -18.79
CA ALA A 209 -8.42 -18.69 -19.46
C ALA A 209 -9.55 -17.65 -19.65
N GLY A 210 -9.84 -16.83 -18.64
CA GLY A 210 -10.81 -15.73 -18.74
C GLY A 210 -10.41 -14.70 -19.80
N ILE A 211 -9.12 -14.35 -19.90
CA ILE A 211 -8.59 -13.46 -20.94
C ILE A 211 -8.80 -14.06 -22.34
N PHE A 212 -8.41 -15.32 -22.54
CA PHE A 212 -8.53 -15.99 -23.84
C PHE A 212 -9.98 -16.28 -24.24
N ALA A 213 -10.88 -16.45 -23.26
CA ALA A 213 -12.32 -16.59 -23.49
C ALA A 213 -13.04 -15.26 -23.77
N ARG A 214 -12.33 -14.11 -23.73
CA ARG A 214 -12.91 -12.75 -23.86
C ARG A 214 -13.93 -12.42 -22.76
N GLU A 215 -13.76 -13.05 -21.61
CA GLU A 215 -14.63 -12.85 -20.45
C GLU A 215 -14.07 -11.78 -19.50
N SER A 216 -12.96 -11.12 -19.83
CA SER A 216 -12.47 -9.97 -19.05
C SER A 216 -13.09 -8.64 -19.49
N TYR A 217 -12.96 -7.61 -18.64
CA TYR A 217 -13.50 -6.26 -18.90
C TYR A 217 -12.80 -5.52 -20.04
N MET A 218 -11.52 -5.81 -20.29
CA MET A 218 -10.76 -5.21 -21.38
C MET A 218 -11.15 -5.82 -22.73
N ASP A 219 -11.93 -5.06 -23.50
CA ASP A 219 -12.49 -5.49 -24.78
C ASP A 219 -11.53 -5.22 -25.96
N ILE A 220 -10.39 -5.91 -25.97
CA ILE A 220 -9.43 -5.93 -27.09
C ILE A 220 -9.10 -7.36 -27.49
N HIS A 221 -8.24 -7.53 -28.50
CA HIS A 221 -7.78 -8.85 -28.92
C HIS A 221 -7.15 -9.62 -27.74
N PRO A 222 -7.51 -10.90 -27.48
CA PRO A 222 -7.05 -11.63 -26.30
C PRO A 222 -5.52 -11.68 -26.12
N ALA A 223 -4.77 -11.79 -27.22
CA ALA A 223 -3.31 -11.74 -27.16
C ALA A 223 -2.79 -10.37 -26.69
N GLY A 224 -3.47 -9.28 -27.05
CA GLY A 224 -3.17 -7.94 -26.56
C GLY A 224 -3.43 -7.83 -25.07
N SER A 225 -4.61 -8.25 -24.61
CA SER A 225 -4.95 -8.27 -23.17
C SER A 225 -3.97 -9.13 -22.36
N PHE A 226 -3.55 -10.28 -22.89
CA PHE A 226 -2.54 -11.15 -22.28
C PHE A 226 -1.17 -10.46 -22.15
N ILE A 227 -0.68 -9.84 -23.23
CA ILE A 227 0.61 -9.14 -23.23
C ILE A 227 0.57 -7.96 -22.25
N ILE A 228 -0.50 -7.16 -22.29
CA ILE A 228 -0.69 -6.02 -21.38
C ILE A 228 -0.74 -6.51 -19.93
N PHE A 229 -1.51 -7.56 -19.65
CA PHE A 229 -1.63 -8.13 -18.31
C PHE A 229 -0.25 -8.53 -17.73
N TRP A 230 0.53 -9.32 -18.47
CA TRP A 230 1.84 -9.77 -17.99
C TRP A 230 2.87 -8.65 -17.91
N PHE A 231 2.84 -7.69 -18.84
CA PHE A 231 3.67 -6.49 -18.78
C PHE A 231 3.37 -5.67 -17.51
N LEU A 232 2.09 -5.46 -17.20
CA LEU A 232 1.68 -4.71 -16.01
C LEU A 232 2.05 -5.45 -14.72
N ILE A 233 1.94 -6.77 -14.67
CA ILE A 233 2.40 -7.59 -13.53
C ILE A 233 3.92 -7.43 -13.32
N LEU A 234 4.70 -7.45 -14.40
CA LEU A 234 6.14 -7.21 -14.33
C LEU A 234 6.48 -5.79 -13.88
N TRP A 235 5.75 -4.79 -14.38
CA TRP A 235 5.95 -3.40 -13.97
C TRP A 235 5.61 -3.18 -12.50
N LEU A 236 4.53 -3.80 -12.03
CA LEU A 236 4.15 -3.81 -10.63
C LEU A 236 5.26 -4.41 -9.76
N ALA A 237 5.87 -5.51 -10.21
CA ALA A 237 7.01 -6.14 -9.53
C ALA A 237 8.22 -5.20 -9.41
N MET A 238 8.50 -4.44 -10.46
CA MET A 238 9.59 -3.46 -10.40
C MET A 238 9.30 -2.31 -9.45
N MET A 239 8.09 -1.76 -9.46
CA MET A 239 7.71 -0.69 -8.53
C MET A 239 7.77 -1.16 -7.08
N GLU A 240 7.23 -2.35 -6.80
CA GLU A 240 7.12 -2.90 -5.45
C GLU A 240 8.46 -3.28 -4.84
N GLY A 241 9.29 -4.06 -5.54
CA GLY A 241 10.65 -4.36 -5.09
C GLY A 241 11.54 -3.12 -5.07
N GLY A 242 11.46 -2.28 -6.12
CA GLY A 242 12.38 -1.16 -6.31
C GLY A 242 12.27 -0.06 -5.27
N GLN A 243 11.08 0.17 -4.69
CA GLN A 243 10.91 1.13 -3.60
C GLN A 243 11.70 0.73 -2.35
N GLY A 244 11.65 -0.56 -1.97
CA GLY A 244 12.40 -1.06 -0.83
C GLY A 244 13.90 -0.84 -1.02
N CYS A 245 14.40 -1.06 -2.24
CA CYS A 245 15.80 -0.81 -2.58
C CYS A 245 16.17 0.68 -2.54
N ILE A 246 15.36 1.56 -3.15
CA ILE A 246 15.66 3.02 -3.16
C ILE A 246 15.72 3.57 -1.73
N VAL A 247 14.79 3.15 -0.87
CA VAL A 247 14.76 3.59 0.53
C VAL A 247 15.90 2.96 1.34
N GLY A 248 16.09 1.64 1.22
CA GLY A 248 17.13 0.92 1.96
C GLY A 248 18.54 1.38 1.61
N LEU A 249 18.81 1.70 0.33
CA LEU A 249 20.11 2.15 -0.13
C LEU A 249 20.42 3.63 0.20
N LYS A 250 19.49 4.39 0.82
CA LYS A 250 19.71 5.81 1.14
C LYS A 250 20.92 6.04 2.06
N GLN A 251 21.09 5.17 3.06
CA GLN A 251 22.14 5.30 4.08
C GLN A 251 23.49 4.70 3.65
N ILE A 252 23.55 4.00 2.51
CA ILE A 252 24.76 3.33 2.04
C ILE A 252 25.58 4.29 1.17
N ASP A 253 26.89 4.39 1.44
CA ASP A 253 27.80 5.20 0.62
C ASP A 253 27.79 4.67 -0.83
N LYS A 254 27.40 5.57 -1.75
CA LYS A 254 27.29 5.32 -3.19
C LYS A 254 28.62 4.87 -3.81
N LYS A 255 29.76 5.25 -3.23
CA LYS A 255 31.09 4.85 -3.72
C LYS A 255 31.34 3.35 -3.62
N LEU A 256 30.72 2.66 -2.65
CA LEU A 256 30.96 1.24 -2.40
C LEU A 256 30.49 0.34 -3.55
N TYR A 257 29.50 0.78 -4.33
CA TYR A 257 28.92 0.00 -5.42
C TYR A 257 28.94 0.72 -6.77
N ALA A 258 29.62 1.88 -6.86
CA ALA A 258 29.67 2.68 -8.08
C ALA A 258 30.24 1.91 -9.28
N GLU A 259 31.30 1.13 -9.07
CA GLU A 259 31.93 0.33 -10.13
C GLU A 259 31.15 -0.96 -10.43
N SER A 260 30.58 -1.60 -9.40
CA SER A 260 29.90 -2.88 -9.55
C SER A 260 28.47 -2.75 -10.12
N HIS A 261 27.76 -1.67 -9.77
CA HIS A 261 26.35 -1.46 -10.11
C HIS A 261 26.11 -0.04 -10.65
N PRO A 262 26.58 0.28 -11.86
CA PRO A 262 26.50 1.64 -12.41
C PRO A 262 25.06 2.11 -12.68
N ILE A 263 24.11 1.20 -12.92
CA ILE A 263 22.70 1.59 -13.11
C ILE A 263 22.05 1.86 -11.76
N SER A 264 22.30 1.02 -10.76
CA SER A 264 21.85 1.27 -9.38
C SER A 264 22.38 2.60 -8.84
N LEU A 265 23.64 2.93 -9.14
CA LEU A 265 24.21 4.24 -8.84
C LEU A 265 23.37 5.36 -9.47
N LYS A 266 23.11 5.31 -10.78
CA LYS A 266 22.30 6.33 -11.47
C LYS A 266 20.91 6.48 -10.86
N ILE A 267 20.24 5.37 -10.55
CA ILE A 267 18.92 5.37 -9.90
C ILE A 267 18.98 6.05 -8.54
N ASN A 268 19.99 5.73 -7.73
CA ASN A 268 20.15 6.31 -6.40
C ASN A 268 20.62 7.77 -6.45
N GLU A 269 21.43 8.16 -7.43
CA GLU A 269 21.80 9.55 -7.66
C GLU A 269 20.59 10.42 -7.98
N ILE A 270 19.70 9.96 -8.87
CA ILE A 270 18.48 10.73 -9.17
C ILE A 270 17.50 10.71 -8.01
N SER A 271 17.36 9.57 -7.33
CA SER A 271 16.33 9.37 -6.29
C SER A 271 16.75 9.98 -4.94
N HIS A 272 18.05 10.13 -4.67
CA HIS A 272 18.56 10.72 -3.42
C HIS A 272 19.08 12.15 -3.60
N LYS A 273 18.91 12.76 -4.77
CA LYS A 273 19.26 14.16 -4.99
C LYS A 273 18.18 15.07 -4.41
N GLY A 274 18.53 15.88 -3.42
CA GLY A 274 17.58 16.77 -2.76
C GLY A 274 16.39 15.98 -2.18
N ASP A 275 15.18 16.50 -2.40
CA ASP A 275 13.95 15.90 -1.89
C ASP A 275 13.34 14.86 -2.86
N ASN A 276 14.10 14.40 -3.86
CA ASN A 276 13.59 13.51 -4.90
C ASN A 276 13.12 12.15 -4.37
N MET A 277 13.61 11.70 -3.22
CA MET A 277 13.21 10.39 -2.67
C MET A 277 11.72 10.39 -2.37
N GLU A 278 11.24 11.44 -1.72
CA GLU A 278 9.81 11.61 -1.43
C GLU A 278 9.02 11.78 -2.72
N ARG A 279 9.56 12.53 -3.70
CA ARG A 279 8.90 12.72 -5.01
C ARG A 279 8.72 11.41 -5.76
N VAL A 280 9.76 10.57 -5.79
CA VAL A 280 9.71 9.23 -6.40
C VAL A 280 8.68 8.38 -5.67
N ILE A 281 8.68 8.36 -4.34
CA ILE A 281 7.69 7.61 -3.54
C ILE A 281 6.27 8.06 -3.91
N ILE A 282 6.02 9.37 -4.00
CA ILE A 282 4.70 9.94 -4.30
C ILE A 282 4.24 9.60 -5.71
N GLY A 283 5.04 9.90 -6.73
CA GLY A 283 4.67 9.65 -8.11
C GLY A 283 4.51 8.16 -8.43
N ARG A 284 5.34 7.32 -7.81
CA ARG A 284 5.23 5.86 -7.91
C ARG A 284 3.90 5.34 -7.38
N GLN A 285 3.32 5.91 -6.32
CA GLN A 285 2.04 5.40 -5.82
C GLN A 285 0.88 5.60 -6.77
N PHE A 286 0.84 6.75 -7.45
CA PHE A 286 -0.16 6.93 -8.50
C PHE A 286 0.04 5.89 -9.62
N LEU A 287 1.29 5.67 -10.03
CA LEU A 287 1.62 4.67 -11.06
C LEU A 287 1.20 3.26 -10.65
N VAL A 288 1.43 2.87 -9.39
CA VAL A 288 0.97 1.58 -8.85
C VAL A 288 -0.54 1.46 -8.93
N VAL A 289 -1.28 2.50 -8.54
CA VAL A 289 -2.75 2.49 -8.58
C VAL A 289 -3.26 2.37 -10.01
N LEU A 290 -2.66 3.11 -10.95
CA LEU A 290 -2.97 3.03 -12.37
C LEU A 290 -2.70 1.62 -12.92
N VAL A 291 -1.54 1.04 -12.62
CA VAL A 291 -1.16 -0.30 -13.05
C VAL A 291 -2.09 -1.36 -12.48
N VAL A 292 -2.44 -1.28 -11.18
CA VAL A 292 -3.39 -2.20 -10.54
C VAL A 292 -4.79 -2.06 -11.17
N PHE A 293 -5.23 -0.84 -11.48
CA PHE A 293 -6.49 -0.61 -12.19
C PHE A 293 -6.50 -1.27 -13.57
N LEU A 294 -5.43 -1.11 -14.35
CA LEU A 294 -5.30 -1.73 -15.67
C LEU A 294 -5.19 -3.26 -15.59
N ILE A 295 -4.51 -3.81 -14.57
CA ILE A 295 -4.49 -5.25 -14.28
C ILE A 295 -5.90 -5.75 -14.00
N ASN A 296 -6.69 -5.00 -13.22
CA ASN A 296 -8.08 -5.35 -12.94
C ASN A 296 -8.93 -5.33 -14.21
N LEU A 297 -8.79 -4.33 -15.08
CA LEU A 297 -9.49 -4.32 -16.37
C LEU A 297 -9.08 -5.50 -17.26
N ALA A 298 -7.79 -5.81 -17.33
CA ALA A 298 -7.28 -6.88 -18.18
C ALA A 298 -7.66 -8.28 -17.68
N GLY A 299 -7.65 -8.52 -16.37
CA GLY A 299 -7.75 -9.85 -15.77
C GLY A 299 -9.03 -10.14 -14.98
N SER A 300 -9.83 -9.13 -14.60
CA SER A 300 -11.09 -9.37 -13.86
C SER A 300 -12.16 -9.91 -14.79
N ALA A 301 -12.92 -10.89 -14.32
CA ALA A 301 -13.96 -11.53 -15.09
C ALA A 301 -15.29 -10.74 -15.06
N LYS A 302 -15.98 -10.74 -16.19
CA LYS A 302 -17.36 -10.24 -16.34
C LYS A 302 -18.33 -11.12 -15.54
N PRO A 303 -19.51 -10.61 -15.17
CA PRO A 303 -20.55 -11.41 -14.53
C PRO A 303 -20.88 -12.66 -15.38
N LEU A 304 -21.06 -13.81 -14.70
CA LEU A 304 -21.38 -15.11 -15.31
C LEU A 304 -20.26 -15.75 -16.15
N ALA A 305 -19.04 -15.23 -16.11
CA ALA A 305 -17.87 -15.87 -16.71
C ALA A 305 -17.67 -17.29 -16.17
N ASP A 306 -17.38 -18.24 -17.05
CA ASP A 306 -17.09 -19.64 -16.68
C ASP A 306 -16.17 -20.30 -17.72
N PRO A 307 -14.91 -19.84 -17.83
CA PRO A 307 -14.04 -20.18 -18.95
C PRO A 307 -13.57 -21.64 -18.91
N LEU A 308 -13.67 -22.30 -17.75
CA LEU A 308 -13.22 -23.66 -17.53
C LEU A 308 -14.33 -24.62 -17.06
N ASN A 309 -15.60 -24.17 -17.09
CA ASN A 309 -16.76 -24.94 -16.61
C ASN A 309 -16.57 -25.48 -15.18
N LEU A 310 -16.20 -24.58 -14.27
CA LEU A 310 -15.82 -24.94 -12.90
C LEU A 310 -17.06 -25.17 -12.01
N PRO A 311 -16.92 -25.96 -10.93
CA PRO A 311 -17.97 -26.05 -9.92
C PRO A 311 -18.37 -24.65 -9.41
N PRO A 312 -19.67 -24.35 -9.22
CA PRO A 312 -20.14 -22.99 -8.91
C PRO A 312 -19.46 -22.36 -7.69
N LEU A 313 -19.16 -23.15 -6.66
CA LEU A 313 -18.46 -22.68 -5.47
C LEU A 313 -17.04 -22.21 -5.79
N VAL A 314 -16.30 -22.95 -6.61
CA VAL A 314 -14.92 -22.63 -6.99
C VAL A 314 -14.94 -21.40 -7.91
N ASN A 315 -15.85 -21.36 -8.88
CA ASN A 315 -15.98 -20.23 -9.79
C ASN A 315 -16.31 -18.93 -9.04
N ASN A 316 -17.27 -18.99 -8.10
CA ASN A 316 -17.64 -17.83 -7.30
C ASN A 316 -16.49 -17.30 -6.43
N ILE A 317 -15.73 -18.18 -5.78
CA ILE A 317 -14.61 -17.76 -4.93
C ILE A 317 -13.47 -17.19 -5.78
N PHE A 318 -13.03 -17.91 -6.80
CA PHE A 318 -11.79 -17.57 -7.50
C PHE A 318 -11.98 -16.56 -8.63
N LEU A 319 -13.08 -16.69 -9.39
CA LEU A 319 -13.33 -15.85 -10.56
C LEU A 319 -14.22 -14.66 -10.18
N THR A 320 -15.45 -14.91 -9.71
CA THR A 320 -16.44 -13.85 -9.43
C THR A 320 -15.96 -12.87 -8.36
N ASN A 321 -15.36 -13.37 -7.28
CA ASN A 321 -14.82 -12.52 -6.22
C ASN A 321 -13.39 -12.01 -6.49
N GLY A 322 -12.80 -12.35 -7.65
CA GLY A 322 -11.47 -11.87 -8.05
C GLY A 322 -10.29 -12.44 -7.26
N VAL A 323 -10.48 -13.49 -6.45
CA VAL A 323 -9.40 -14.08 -5.63
C VAL A 323 -8.26 -14.63 -6.48
N ALA A 324 -8.55 -15.21 -7.66
CA ALA A 324 -7.51 -15.70 -8.56
C ALA A 324 -6.62 -14.57 -9.07
N LEU A 325 -7.23 -13.48 -9.54
CA LEU A 325 -6.51 -12.29 -9.99
C LEU A 325 -5.69 -11.68 -8.85
N MET A 326 -6.26 -11.60 -7.65
CA MET A 326 -5.59 -11.08 -6.47
C MET A 326 -4.35 -11.93 -6.12
N ILE A 327 -4.48 -13.25 -6.03
CA ILE A 327 -3.35 -14.15 -5.72
C ILE A 327 -2.27 -14.03 -6.79
N SER A 328 -2.64 -14.07 -8.07
CA SER A 328 -1.69 -13.94 -9.18
C SER A 328 -0.94 -12.60 -9.12
N SER A 329 -1.65 -11.49 -8.93
CA SER A 329 -1.06 -10.15 -8.91
C SER A 329 -0.20 -9.92 -7.67
N ILE A 330 -0.63 -10.40 -6.50
CA ILE A 330 0.14 -10.24 -5.26
C ILE A 330 1.41 -11.08 -5.29
N VAL A 331 1.32 -12.37 -5.65
CA VAL A 331 2.46 -13.28 -5.58
C VAL A 331 3.49 -12.95 -6.65
N LEU A 332 3.05 -12.73 -7.90
CA LEU A 332 3.94 -12.47 -9.03
C LEU A 332 4.32 -10.99 -9.13
N GLY A 333 3.36 -10.09 -8.92
CA GLY A 333 3.53 -8.65 -9.11
C GLY A 333 4.04 -7.91 -7.88
N ASN A 334 3.94 -8.43 -6.66
CA ASN A 334 4.40 -7.70 -5.47
C ASN A 334 5.44 -8.52 -4.70
N LEU A 335 5.01 -9.65 -4.14
CA LEU A 335 5.74 -10.35 -3.08
C LEU A 335 7.08 -10.94 -3.52
N THR A 336 7.12 -11.60 -4.69
CA THR A 336 8.37 -12.20 -5.19
C THR A 336 9.47 -11.14 -5.35
N SER A 337 9.11 -9.96 -5.85
CA SER A 337 10.04 -8.84 -6.00
C SER A 337 10.48 -8.26 -4.66
N GLN A 338 9.56 -8.03 -3.72
CA GLN A 338 9.86 -7.49 -2.39
C GLN A 338 10.80 -8.40 -1.59
N VAL A 339 10.59 -9.72 -1.66
CA VAL A 339 11.44 -10.70 -0.96
C VAL A 339 12.86 -10.73 -1.55
N ASN A 340 13.00 -10.60 -2.87
CA ASN A 340 14.33 -10.50 -3.49
C ASN A 340 15.01 -9.17 -3.17
N ALA A 341 14.25 -8.07 -3.32
CA ALA A 341 14.70 -6.72 -3.03
C ALA A 341 15.17 -6.56 -1.59
N ALA A 342 14.60 -7.29 -0.63
CA ALA A 342 15.00 -7.22 0.77
C ALA A 342 16.40 -7.80 1.08
N GLU A 343 16.95 -8.67 0.22
CA GLU A 343 18.29 -9.25 0.41
C GLU A 343 19.32 -8.83 -0.64
N CYS A 344 18.85 -8.47 -1.83
CA CYS A 344 19.66 -8.23 -3.02
C CYS A 344 19.30 -6.86 -3.62
N MET A 345 19.28 -5.79 -2.82
CA MET A 345 18.82 -4.47 -3.25
C MET A 345 19.59 -3.96 -4.46
N LEU A 346 20.93 -4.06 -4.41
CA LEU A 346 21.81 -3.53 -5.46
C LEU A 346 21.59 -4.24 -6.79
N ASP A 347 21.62 -5.58 -6.76
CA ASP A 347 21.42 -6.41 -7.94
C ASP A 347 20.00 -6.26 -8.52
N PHE A 348 18.99 -6.14 -7.65
CA PHE A 348 17.59 -6.03 -8.07
C PHE A 348 17.32 -4.76 -8.89
N ILE A 349 17.81 -3.60 -8.45
CA ILE A 349 17.57 -2.33 -9.16
C ILE A 349 18.56 -2.05 -10.29
N ASN A 350 19.59 -2.89 -10.49
CA ASN A 350 20.63 -2.65 -11.51
C ASN A 350 20.16 -2.95 -12.94
N ASN A 351 19.05 -2.36 -13.36
CA ASN A 351 18.44 -2.56 -14.66
C ASN A 351 17.76 -1.27 -15.16
N TYR A 352 17.72 -1.10 -16.48
CA TYR A 352 17.16 0.09 -17.12
C TYR A 352 15.64 0.24 -16.91
N PHE A 353 14.93 -0.86 -16.67
CA PHE A 353 13.47 -0.79 -16.48
C PHE A 353 13.11 -0.14 -15.13
N MET A 354 13.91 -0.38 -14.08
CA MET A 354 13.79 0.36 -12.82
C MET A 354 14.15 1.84 -12.99
N PHE A 355 15.20 2.14 -13.76
CA PHE A 355 15.60 3.52 -14.06
C PHE A 355 14.49 4.28 -14.81
N PHE A 356 13.88 3.65 -15.82
CA PHE A 356 12.70 4.17 -16.50
C PHE A 356 11.55 4.41 -15.51
N THR A 357 11.26 3.44 -14.64
CA THR A 357 10.19 3.55 -13.64
C THR A 357 10.41 4.72 -12.67
N ALA A 358 11.65 5.00 -12.28
CA ALA A 358 11.98 6.16 -11.44
C ALA A 358 11.68 7.50 -12.16
N TYR A 359 12.01 7.61 -13.45
CA TYR A 359 11.67 8.81 -14.24
C TYR A 359 10.17 8.99 -14.44
N VAL A 360 9.45 7.92 -14.76
CA VAL A 360 7.98 7.97 -14.87
C VAL A 360 7.37 8.41 -13.55
N SER A 361 7.91 7.92 -12.42
CA SER A 361 7.47 8.35 -11.09
C SER A 361 7.71 9.85 -10.87
N LEU A 362 8.89 10.37 -11.19
CA LEU A 362 9.18 11.81 -11.11
C LEU A 362 8.28 12.64 -12.03
N ALA A 363 8.02 12.17 -13.26
CA ALA A 363 7.12 12.85 -14.21
C ALA A 363 5.67 12.90 -13.70
N ILE A 364 5.20 11.81 -13.08
CA ILE A 364 3.87 11.76 -12.48
C ILE A 364 3.79 12.67 -11.25
N GLU A 365 4.82 12.70 -10.39
CA GLU A 365 4.85 13.65 -9.27
C GLU A 365 4.80 15.09 -9.76
N TYR A 366 5.52 15.40 -10.85
CA TYR A 366 5.51 16.71 -11.48
C TYR A 366 4.10 17.15 -11.92
N SER A 367 3.18 16.23 -12.24
CA SER A 367 1.79 16.57 -12.58
C SER A 367 1.04 17.28 -11.43
N GLY A 368 1.43 17.04 -10.17
CA GLY A 368 0.78 17.64 -9.00
C GLY A 368 -0.47 16.93 -8.48
N LEU A 369 -0.91 15.82 -9.10
CA LEU A 369 -2.16 15.14 -8.76
C LEU A 369 -2.26 14.71 -7.29
N LEU A 370 -1.14 14.34 -6.66
CA LEU A 370 -1.08 13.81 -5.28
C LEU A 370 -0.42 14.77 -4.28
N HIS A 371 -0.25 16.05 -4.63
CA HIS A 371 0.43 17.04 -3.78
C HIS A 371 -0.26 17.35 -2.45
N SER A 372 -1.52 16.94 -2.26
CA SER A 372 -2.20 17.04 -0.96
C SER A 372 -1.42 16.33 0.17
N VAL A 373 -0.57 15.35 -0.15
CA VAL A 373 0.24 14.67 0.87
C VAL A 373 1.32 15.56 1.48
N TYR A 374 1.88 16.50 0.72
CA TYR A 374 2.86 17.45 1.25
C TYR A 374 2.22 18.34 2.32
N LEU A 375 0.94 18.71 2.14
CA LEU A 375 0.19 19.44 3.16
C LEU A 375 0.05 18.61 4.45
N ILE A 376 -0.23 17.30 4.33
CA ILE A 376 -0.31 16.40 5.48
C ILE A 376 1.05 16.31 6.19
N GLN A 377 2.15 16.21 5.44
CA GLN A 377 3.51 16.20 5.99
C GLN A 377 3.82 17.49 6.77
N TYR A 378 3.49 18.67 6.23
CA TYR A 378 3.68 19.95 6.93
C TYR A 378 2.82 20.06 8.20
N ILE A 379 1.57 19.59 8.16
CA ILE A 379 0.70 19.55 9.34
C ILE A 379 1.33 18.65 10.42
N PHE A 380 1.83 17.49 10.02
CA PHE A 380 2.45 16.55 10.95
C PHE A 380 3.73 17.12 11.57
N ALA A 381 4.59 17.73 10.76
CA ALA A 381 5.79 18.44 11.23
C ALA A 381 5.47 19.57 12.23
N LEU A 382 4.38 20.31 11.99
CA LEU A 382 3.88 21.32 12.94
C LEU A 382 3.42 20.69 14.25
N MET A 383 2.75 19.53 14.20
CA MET A 383 2.27 18.81 15.38
C MET A 383 3.41 18.21 16.20
N THR A 384 4.44 17.64 15.55
CA THR A 384 5.59 17.03 16.22
C THR A 384 6.67 18.04 16.60
N LYS A 385 6.56 19.29 16.15
CA LYS A 385 7.60 20.33 16.28
C LYS A 385 8.95 19.91 15.69
N SER A 386 8.94 18.95 14.76
CA SER A 386 10.11 18.53 14.00
C SER A 386 10.03 19.17 12.62
N PRO A 387 10.97 20.07 12.25
CA PRO A 387 10.92 20.71 10.94
C PRO A 387 11.06 19.67 9.82
N VAL A 388 10.37 19.88 8.70
CA VAL A 388 10.68 19.16 7.47
C VAL A 388 11.99 19.74 6.95
N GLU A 389 13.08 19.03 7.17
CA GLU A 389 14.38 19.39 6.59
C GLU A 389 14.32 19.13 5.08
N SER A 390 14.64 20.16 4.29
CA SER A 390 14.72 20.08 2.84
C SER A 390 16.17 20.28 2.44
N ASP A 391 16.65 19.40 1.57
CA ASP A 391 18.01 19.45 1.04
C ASP A 391 18.11 20.39 -0.18
N GLU A 392 17.05 21.15 -0.47
CA GLU A 392 16.94 22.04 -1.62
C GLU A 392 16.95 23.53 -1.24
N PRO A 393 17.43 24.40 -2.15
CA PRO A 393 17.35 25.84 -1.93
C PRO A 393 15.89 26.32 -1.84
N PRO A 394 15.63 27.42 -1.11
CA PRO A 394 14.28 27.95 -0.98
C PRO A 394 13.66 28.27 -2.34
N ARG A 395 12.40 27.83 -2.52
CA ARG A 395 11.66 27.99 -3.77
C ARG A 395 11.52 29.47 -4.14
N SER A 396 11.67 29.77 -5.43
CA SER A 396 11.38 31.12 -5.94
C SER A 396 9.89 31.45 -5.79
N LEU A 397 9.50 32.73 -5.87
CA LEU A 397 8.10 33.15 -5.73
C LEU A 397 7.16 32.43 -6.70
N LEU A 398 7.58 32.29 -7.97
CA LEU A 398 6.78 31.61 -8.98
C LEU A 398 6.69 30.09 -8.71
N GLN A 399 7.81 29.46 -8.34
CA GLN A 399 7.82 28.05 -7.98
C GLN A 399 6.94 27.77 -6.76
N ASN A 400 6.98 28.64 -5.76
CA ASN A 400 6.15 28.53 -4.58
C ASN A 400 4.66 28.67 -4.93
N PHE A 401 4.30 29.64 -5.79
CA PHE A 401 2.92 29.80 -6.26
C PHE A 401 2.41 28.57 -7.02
N VAL A 402 3.21 28.03 -7.96
CA VAL A 402 2.85 26.82 -8.71
C VAL A 402 2.72 25.61 -7.80
N PHE A 403 3.64 25.45 -6.84
CA PHE A 403 3.61 24.38 -5.84
C PHE A 403 2.32 24.44 -5.01
N TRP A 404 2.00 25.58 -4.40
CA TRP A 404 0.78 25.73 -3.60
C TRP A 404 -0.50 25.63 -4.44
N GLY A 405 -0.45 26.04 -5.71
CA GLY A 405 -1.53 25.81 -6.67
C GLY A 405 -1.84 24.32 -6.85
N LYS A 406 -0.81 23.50 -7.09
CA LYS A 406 -0.93 22.03 -7.19
C LYS A 406 -1.42 21.40 -5.88
N VAL A 407 -0.85 21.81 -4.74
CA VAL A 407 -1.29 21.36 -3.40
C VAL A 407 -2.78 21.66 -3.20
N THR A 408 -3.23 22.86 -3.56
CA THR A 408 -4.63 23.29 -3.42
C THR A 408 -5.54 22.45 -4.32
N ALA A 409 -5.19 22.30 -5.60
CA ALA A 409 -5.97 21.50 -6.55
C ALA A 409 -6.10 20.03 -6.10
N SER A 410 -4.99 19.41 -5.70
CA SER A 410 -4.98 18.04 -5.18
C SER A 410 -5.80 17.91 -3.89
N THR A 411 -5.71 18.90 -3.00
CA THR A 411 -6.49 18.93 -1.75
C THR A 411 -7.99 19.04 -2.00
N VAL A 412 -8.40 19.89 -2.95
CA VAL A 412 -9.81 20.01 -3.36
C VAL A 412 -10.30 18.68 -3.95
N LEU A 413 -9.52 18.04 -4.82
CA LEU A 413 -9.86 16.74 -5.40
C LEU A 413 -10.02 15.67 -4.31
N LEU A 414 -9.14 15.65 -3.31
CA LEU A 414 -9.22 14.74 -2.18
C LEU A 414 -10.50 14.94 -1.36
N PHE A 415 -10.79 16.18 -0.94
CA PHE A 415 -11.98 16.47 -0.15
C PHE A 415 -13.27 16.22 -0.93
N PHE A 416 -13.29 16.52 -2.23
CA PHE A 416 -14.40 16.17 -3.10
C PHE A 416 -14.61 14.66 -3.16
N SER A 417 -13.53 13.89 -3.38
CA SER A 417 -13.58 12.43 -3.41
C SER A 417 -14.09 11.86 -2.09
N LEU A 418 -13.58 12.37 -0.96
CA LEU A 418 -14.01 11.96 0.37
C LEU A 418 -15.48 12.30 0.64
N ALA A 419 -15.94 13.49 0.24
CA ALA A 419 -17.32 13.91 0.40
C ALA A 419 -18.28 13.00 -0.38
N VAL A 420 -17.94 12.64 -1.63
CA VAL A 420 -18.73 11.70 -2.43
C VAL A 420 -18.76 10.31 -1.78
N THR A 421 -17.62 9.78 -1.32
CA THR A 421 -17.56 8.48 -0.64
C THR A 421 -18.37 8.47 0.65
N LEU A 422 -18.29 9.52 1.46
CA LEU A 422 -19.05 9.63 2.71
C LEU A 422 -20.54 9.79 2.44
N GLU A 423 -20.95 10.57 1.44
CA GLU A 423 -22.37 10.71 1.08
C GLU A 423 -22.97 9.36 0.63
N ALA A 424 -22.22 8.60 -0.19
CA ALA A 424 -22.63 7.25 -0.58
C ALA A 424 -22.80 6.33 0.64
N LEU A 425 -21.87 6.40 1.60
CA LEU A 425 -21.96 5.65 2.86
C LEU A 425 -23.15 6.07 3.73
N PHE A 426 -23.42 7.38 3.84
CA PHE A 426 -24.52 7.89 4.66
C PHE A 426 -25.89 7.56 4.08
N ARG A 427 -26.00 7.44 2.76
CA ARG A 427 -27.22 7.05 2.05
C ARG A 427 -27.39 5.54 1.88
N SER A 428 -26.45 4.74 2.38
CA SER A 428 -26.42 3.28 2.14
C SER A 428 -26.37 2.90 0.66
N GLN A 429 -25.80 3.77 -0.19
CA GLN A 429 -25.58 3.55 -1.63
C GLN A 429 -24.16 3.03 -1.91
N SER A 430 -23.54 2.40 -0.90
CA SER A 430 -22.23 1.78 -1.02
C SER A 430 -22.34 0.27 -1.01
N GLY A 431 -21.29 -0.41 -1.51
CA GLY A 431 -21.23 -1.88 -1.58
C GLY A 431 -21.08 -2.60 -0.24
N ILE A 432 -21.50 -2.00 0.87
CA ILE A 432 -21.44 -2.62 2.20
C ILE A 432 -22.61 -3.62 2.40
N TRP A 433 -22.41 -4.61 3.27
CA TRP A 433 -23.42 -5.63 3.54
C TRP A 433 -24.72 -5.05 4.08
N GLU A 434 -25.83 -5.55 3.56
CA GLU A 434 -27.18 -5.24 4.03
C GLU A 434 -27.30 -5.44 5.54
N GLY A 435 -27.93 -4.47 6.22
CA GLY A 435 -28.14 -4.49 7.67
C GLY A 435 -27.00 -3.90 8.50
N THR A 436 -25.90 -3.45 7.89
CA THR A 436 -24.83 -2.73 8.62
C THR A 436 -25.29 -1.31 8.97
N PRO A 437 -25.26 -0.89 10.25
CA PRO A 437 -25.57 0.48 10.62
C PRO A 437 -24.59 1.49 10.01
N VAL A 438 -25.10 2.58 9.43
CA VAL A 438 -24.31 3.62 8.76
C VAL A 438 -23.13 4.13 9.59
N TRP A 439 -23.35 4.40 10.89
CA TRP A 439 -22.29 4.88 11.78
C TRP A 439 -21.15 3.86 11.94
N ALA A 440 -21.46 2.56 11.93
CA ALA A 440 -20.48 1.50 12.03
C ALA A 440 -19.66 1.41 10.74
N SER A 441 -20.31 1.57 9.57
CA SER A 441 -19.65 1.61 8.27
C SER A 441 -18.59 2.70 8.18
N VAL A 442 -18.93 3.91 8.64
CA VAL A 442 -18.01 5.06 8.65
C VAL A 442 -16.84 4.83 9.60
N ILE A 443 -17.09 4.30 10.81
CA ILE A 443 -16.00 3.97 11.75
C ILE A 443 -15.08 2.90 11.17
N LEU A 444 -15.65 1.82 10.60
CA LEU A 444 -14.87 0.75 9.98
C LEU A 444 -14.05 1.25 8.79
N PHE A 445 -14.62 2.15 7.98
CA PHE A 445 -13.91 2.77 6.86
C PHE A 445 -12.62 3.46 7.32
N PHE A 446 -12.72 4.40 8.26
CA PHE A 446 -11.54 5.12 8.76
C PHE A 446 -10.59 4.22 9.55
N LEU A 447 -11.11 3.28 10.34
CA LEU A 447 -10.30 2.32 11.09
C LEU A 447 -9.43 1.48 10.14
N PHE A 448 -10.02 0.90 9.10
CA PHE A 448 -9.27 0.08 8.15
C PHE A 448 -8.30 0.93 7.31
N LEU A 449 -8.64 2.15 6.93
CA LEU A 449 -7.69 3.08 6.29
C LEU A 449 -6.47 3.35 7.18
N CYS A 450 -6.68 3.55 8.48
CA CYS A 450 -5.58 3.77 9.42
C CYS A 450 -4.69 2.52 9.56
N VAL A 451 -5.29 1.32 9.65
CA VAL A 451 -4.53 0.07 9.76
C VAL A 451 -3.74 -0.24 8.49
N VAL A 452 -4.35 -0.05 7.30
CA VAL A 452 -3.64 -0.16 6.01
C VAL A 452 -2.49 0.84 5.94
N GLY A 453 -2.76 2.10 6.28
CA GLY A 453 -1.77 3.17 6.27
C GLY A 453 -0.58 2.87 7.17
N LEU A 454 -0.83 2.43 8.39
CA LEU A 454 0.21 2.05 9.34
C LEU A 454 1.10 0.92 8.79
N MET A 455 0.54 -0.08 8.11
CA MET A 455 1.32 -1.15 7.47
C MET A 455 2.16 -0.67 6.28
N GLU A 456 1.64 0.27 5.50
CA GLU A 456 2.35 0.84 4.36
C GLU A 456 3.49 1.76 4.79
N GLY A 457 3.25 2.61 5.79
CA GLY A 457 4.30 3.42 6.41
C GLY A 457 5.37 2.55 7.08
N MET A 458 4.96 1.50 7.79
CA MET A 458 5.89 0.60 8.47
C MET A 458 6.89 -0.06 7.53
N GLN A 459 6.48 -0.44 6.31
CA GLN A 459 7.40 -0.98 5.32
C GLN A 459 8.52 0.03 5.00
N ILE A 460 8.17 1.28 4.72
CA ILE A 460 9.12 2.34 4.40
C ILE A 460 10.05 2.61 5.58
N ALA A 461 9.49 2.77 6.78
CA ALA A 461 10.27 3.03 7.98
C ALA A 461 11.25 1.88 8.27
N ALA A 462 10.82 0.63 8.09
CA ALA A 462 11.70 -0.53 8.23
C ALA A 462 12.88 -0.48 7.25
N PHE A 463 12.64 -0.27 5.95
CA PHE A 463 13.75 -0.17 4.99
C PHE A 463 14.70 0.99 5.32
N SER A 464 14.18 2.11 5.83
CA SER A 464 15.02 3.24 6.23
C SER A 464 15.87 2.96 7.48
N LEU A 465 15.41 2.12 8.40
CA LEU A 465 16.13 1.79 9.64
C LEU A 465 17.03 0.56 9.52
N MET A 466 16.90 -0.24 8.44
CA MET A 466 17.68 -1.47 8.25
C MET A 466 19.19 -1.23 8.24
N ASN A 467 19.62 -0.06 7.74
CA ASN A 467 21.03 0.31 7.62
C ASN A 467 21.44 1.42 8.62
N MET A 468 20.62 1.68 9.64
CA MET A 468 20.94 2.63 10.70
C MET A 468 21.87 1.99 11.76
N PRO A 469 22.87 2.71 12.29
CA PRO A 469 23.73 2.21 13.36
C PRO A 469 22.95 1.79 14.62
N GLU A 470 23.33 0.65 15.22
CA GLU A 470 22.64 0.09 16.39
C GLU A 470 22.72 1.02 17.62
N ASP A 471 23.79 1.78 17.78
CA ASP A 471 23.98 2.73 18.88
C ASP A 471 22.99 3.91 18.82
N GLU A 472 22.61 4.34 17.61
CA GLU A 472 21.58 5.35 17.41
C GLU A 472 20.18 4.77 17.65
N LEU A 473 19.93 3.56 17.14
CA LEU A 473 18.65 2.87 17.30
C LEU A 473 18.35 2.51 18.76
N ASN A 474 19.36 2.07 19.52
CA ASN A 474 19.23 1.67 20.93
C ASN A 474 18.88 2.82 21.87
N LYS A 475 18.99 4.09 21.44
CA LYS A 475 18.47 5.25 22.19
C LYS A 475 16.95 5.22 22.30
N HIS A 476 16.27 4.53 21.39
CA HIS A 476 14.82 4.38 21.35
C HIS A 476 14.43 2.92 21.59
N SER A 477 14.17 2.55 22.86
CA SER A 477 13.92 1.15 23.27
C SER A 477 12.79 0.46 22.49
N VAL A 478 11.69 1.18 22.20
CA VAL A 478 10.55 0.66 21.45
C VAL A 478 10.91 0.40 19.99
N ALA A 479 11.56 1.35 19.33
CA ALA A 479 12.00 1.20 17.94
C ALA A 479 13.04 0.07 17.82
N ALA A 480 13.99 0.00 18.74
CA ALA A 480 14.97 -1.08 18.81
C ALA A 480 14.31 -2.46 18.96
N ALA A 481 13.31 -2.61 19.82
CA ALA A 481 12.57 -3.87 19.97
C ALA A 481 11.79 -4.26 18.70
N ASN A 482 11.15 -3.30 18.04
CA ASN A 482 10.44 -3.52 16.77
C ASN A 482 11.40 -3.93 15.65
N CYS A 483 12.53 -3.23 15.50
CA CYS A 483 13.57 -3.53 14.53
C CYS A 483 14.25 -4.87 14.82
N ALA A 484 14.55 -5.18 16.08
CA ALA A 484 15.13 -6.46 16.48
C ALA A 484 14.21 -7.62 16.10
N LEU A 485 12.90 -7.50 16.35
CA LEU A 485 11.93 -8.52 15.93
C LEU A 485 11.85 -8.64 14.39
N MET A 486 11.84 -7.51 13.68
CA MET A 486 11.63 -7.49 12.23
C MET A 486 12.85 -7.95 11.43
N PHE A 487 14.07 -7.62 11.85
CA PHE A 487 15.29 -7.93 11.11
C PHE A 487 15.98 -9.24 11.53
N GLU A 488 15.39 -9.99 12.45
CA GLU A 488 15.95 -11.26 12.87
C GLU A 488 15.80 -12.35 11.79
N GLY A 489 16.93 -12.84 11.29
CA GLY A 489 16.97 -13.94 10.32
C GLY A 489 16.20 -13.61 9.05
N THR A 490 15.11 -14.34 8.79
CA THR A 490 14.25 -14.14 7.61
C THR A 490 12.94 -13.43 7.95
N ASN A 491 12.84 -12.79 9.12
CA ASN A 491 11.60 -12.18 9.60
C ASN A 491 11.17 -11.00 8.75
N LEU A 492 12.09 -10.27 8.11
CA LEU A 492 11.74 -9.15 7.26
C LEU A 492 10.95 -9.62 6.04
N GLN A 493 11.44 -10.64 5.34
CA GLN A 493 10.79 -11.26 4.20
C GLN A 493 9.45 -11.88 4.62
N ALA A 494 9.41 -12.57 5.76
CA ALA A 494 8.17 -13.14 6.29
C ALA A 494 7.15 -12.05 6.65
N PHE A 495 7.61 -10.94 7.24
CA PHE A 495 6.81 -9.75 7.52
C PHE A 495 6.27 -9.17 6.21
N LEU A 496 7.09 -8.99 5.17
CA LEU A 496 6.64 -8.47 3.88
C LEU A 496 5.53 -9.34 3.26
N ILE A 497 5.67 -10.67 3.33
CA ILE A 497 4.65 -11.63 2.87
C ILE A 497 3.36 -11.50 3.69
N GLY A 498 3.48 -11.57 5.01
CA GLY A 498 2.35 -11.48 5.94
C GLY A 498 1.59 -10.15 5.84
N ARG A 499 2.34 -9.05 5.78
CA ARG A 499 1.84 -7.69 5.60
C ARG A 499 1.04 -7.57 4.32
N GLN A 500 1.56 -8.06 3.18
CA GLN A 500 0.83 -7.94 1.91
C GLN A 500 -0.49 -8.72 1.93
N MET A 501 -0.53 -9.88 2.57
CA MET A 501 -1.79 -10.62 2.75
C MET A 501 -2.77 -9.84 3.62
N PHE A 502 -2.28 -9.20 4.69
CA PHE A 502 -3.12 -8.40 5.56
C PHE A 502 -3.66 -7.14 4.86
N VAL A 503 -2.76 -6.37 4.23
CA VAL A 503 -3.08 -5.19 3.42
C VAL A 503 -4.08 -5.55 2.33
N ALA A 504 -3.84 -6.61 1.55
CA ALA A 504 -4.74 -7.01 0.47
C ALA A 504 -6.14 -7.37 0.99
N SER A 505 -6.22 -8.09 2.10
CA SER A 505 -7.50 -8.46 2.72
C SER A 505 -8.27 -7.22 3.21
N LEU A 506 -7.58 -6.28 3.87
CA LEU A 506 -8.19 -5.02 4.31
C LEU A 506 -8.58 -4.13 3.12
N MET A 507 -7.73 -4.03 2.10
CA MET A 507 -8.00 -3.24 0.90
C MET A 507 -9.21 -3.78 0.14
N PHE A 508 -9.46 -5.09 0.12
CA PHE A 508 -10.68 -5.65 -0.44
C PHE A 508 -11.92 -5.19 0.34
N ILE A 509 -11.86 -5.22 1.68
CA ILE A 509 -12.95 -4.77 2.54
C ILE A 509 -13.19 -3.26 2.38
N VAL A 510 -12.13 -2.46 2.41
CA VAL A 510 -12.22 -1.00 2.24
C VAL A 510 -12.73 -0.64 0.86
N ALA A 511 -12.26 -1.30 -0.20
CA ALA A 511 -12.76 -1.08 -1.55
C ALA A 511 -14.25 -1.40 -1.68
N LYS A 512 -14.74 -2.46 -1.01
CA LYS A 512 -16.18 -2.75 -0.95
C LYS A 512 -16.96 -1.65 -0.21
N ILE A 513 -16.46 -1.21 0.95
CA ILE A 513 -17.09 -0.13 1.72
C ILE A 513 -17.10 1.20 0.93
N ALA A 514 -16.03 1.49 0.19
CA ALA A 514 -15.87 2.73 -0.57
C ALA A 514 -16.51 2.69 -1.97
N SER A 515 -16.91 1.51 -2.46
CA SER A 515 -17.53 1.37 -3.77
C SER A 515 -18.91 2.02 -3.79
N ILE A 516 -19.19 2.77 -4.85
CA ILE A 516 -20.44 3.48 -5.05
C ILE A 516 -21.27 2.66 -6.04
N SER A 517 -22.49 2.30 -5.63
CA SER A 517 -23.43 1.55 -6.46
C SER A 517 -24.79 2.24 -6.42
N VAL A 518 -24.92 3.32 -7.19
CA VAL A 518 -26.21 3.98 -7.42
C VAL A 518 -26.82 3.36 -8.67
N GLU A 519 -27.98 2.70 -8.53
CA GLU A 519 -28.72 2.09 -9.64
C GLU A 519 -29.46 3.13 -10.48
N GLU A 520 -29.74 2.81 -11.74
CA GLU A 520 -30.53 3.67 -12.64
C GLU A 520 -31.94 3.88 -12.08
N GLY A 521 -32.29 5.13 -11.76
CA GLY A 521 -33.58 5.50 -11.16
C GLY A 521 -33.52 5.84 -9.67
N GLU A 522 -32.38 5.62 -9.01
CA GLU A 522 -32.13 6.15 -7.67
C GLU A 522 -31.65 7.61 -7.71
N ARG A 523 -31.71 8.29 -6.55
CA ARG A 523 -31.25 9.68 -6.45
C ARG A 523 -29.72 9.74 -6.52
N ASN A 524 -29.21 10.41 -7.54
CA ASN A 524 -27.78 10.67 -7.73
C ASN A 524 -27.15 11.37 -6.51
N ILE A 525 -25.85 11.14 -6.32
CA ILE A 525 -25.07 11.77 -5.26
C ILE A 525 -25.00 13.28 -5.55
N PHE A 526 -25.38 14.11 -4.57
CA PHE A 526 -25.48 15.56 -4.73
C PHE A 526 -26.36 16.03 -5.92
N ASP A 527 -27.30 15.20 -6.39
CA ASP A 527 -28.20 15.52 -7.50
C ASP A 527 -27.46 15.90 -8.81
N VAL A 528 -26.29 15.30 -9.03
CA VAL A 528 -25.49 15.50 -10.25
C VAL A 528 -26.15 14.85 -11.47
N PRO A 529 -25.81 15.28 -12.70
CA PRO A 529 -26.30 14.63 -13.92
C PRO A 529 -25.84 13.16 -14.03
N ASP A 530 -26.65 12.33 -14.69
CA ASP A 530 -26.40 10.88 -14.82
C ASP A 530 -25.03 10.55 -15.42
N GLY A 531 -24.59 11.31 -16.43
CA GLY A 531 -23.26 11.13 -17.02
C GLY A 531 -22.12 11.34 -16.02
N PHE A 532 -22.29 12.26 -15.07
CA PHE A 532 -21.32 12.45 -14.00
C PHE A 532 -21.44 11.37 -12.92
N GLN A 533 -22.67 10.90 -12.63
CA GLN A 533 -22.87 9.76 -11.73
C GLN A 533 -22.19 8.49 -12.26
N VAL A 534 -22.20 8.24 -13.56
CA VAL A 534 -21.43 7.13 -14.19
C VAL A 534 -19.95 7.26 -13.86
N PHE A 535 -19.39 8.47 -13.94
CA PHE A 535 -18.01 8.72 -13.52
C PHE A 535 -17.80 8.45 -12.02
N LEU A 536 -18.71 8.85 -11.14
CA LEU A 536 -18.62 8.54 -9.69
C LEU A 536 -18.67 7.03 -9.43
N ASN A 537 -19.51 6.30 -10.18
CA ASN A 537 -19.67 4.85 -10.08
C ASN A 537 -18.46 4.06 -10.59
N THR A 538 -17.49 4.68 -11.28
CA THR A 538 -16.24 4.01 -11.68
C THR A 538 -15.39 3.54 -10.49
N GLY A 539 -15.60 4.13 -9.30
CA GLY A 539 -14.80 3.88 -8.12
C GLY A 539 -13.47 4.64 -8.08
N LEU A 540 -13.17 5.47 -9.09
CA LEU A 540 -11.92 6.24 -9.15
C LEU A 540 -11.75 7.19 -7.96
N LEU A 541 -12.82 7.84 -7.50
CA LEU A 541 -12.78 8.73 -6.34
C LEU A 541 -12.46 7.97 -5.04
N GLY A 542 -13.06 6.80 -4.86
CA GLY A 542 -12.69 5.89 -3.77
C GLY A 542 -11.20 5.54 -3.85
N ALA A 543 -10.71 5.15 -5.03
CA ALA A 543 -9.30 4.85 -5.23
C ALA A 543 -8.38 6.03 -4.86
N ILE A 544 -8.75 7.28 -5.19
CA ILE A 544 -8.00 8.48 -4.77
C ILE A 544 -7.95 8.60 -3.24
N VAL A 545 -9.09 8.45 -2.55
CA VAL A 545 -9.16 8.49 -1.08
C VAL A 545 -8.29 7.42 -0.45
N LEU A 546 -8.40 6.17 -0.91
CA LEU A 546 -7.57 5.06 -0.42
C LEU A 546 -6.08 5.32 -0.68
N THR A 547 -5.75 5.84 -1.86
CA THR A 547 -4.35 6.11 -2.25
C THR A 547 -3.74 7.19 -1.38
N VAL A 548 -4.44 8.30 -1.18
CA VAL A 548 -3.90 9.45 -0.44
C VAL A 548 -3.95 9.22 1.07
N ILE A 549 -5.13 8.93 1.62
CA ILE A 549 -5.35 8.83 3.07
C ILE A 549 -4.95 7.46 3.59
N GLY A 550 -5.33 6.40 2.87
CA GLY A 550 -5.09 5.01 3.29
C GLY A 550 -3.66 4.54 3.08
N SER A 551 -2.84 5.25 2.30
CA SER A 551 -1.50 4.77 1.96
C SER A 551 -0.45 5.88 1.93
N LEU A 552 -0.57 6.85 1.03
CA LEU A 552 0.50 7.79 0.72
C LEU A 552 0.87 8.70 1.90
N ALA A 553 -0.14 9.22 2.63
CA ALA A 553 0.08 10.02 3.84
C ALA A 553 1.00 9.32 4.83
N TRP A 554 0.77 8.03 5.08
CA TRP A 554 1.54 7.24 6.02
C TRP A 554 2.93 6.92 5.51
N ARG A 555 3.09 6.67 4.20
CA ARG A 555 4.40 6.44 3.58
C ARG A 555 5.30 7.67 3.62
N VAL A 556 4.74 8.85 3.36
CA VAL A 556 5.49 10.12 3.44
C VAL A 556 5.87 10.43 4.89
N ILE A 557 4.94 10.30 5.84
CA ILE A 557 5.25 10.48 7.27
C ILE A 557 6.34 9.50 7.72
N ALA A 558 6.24 8.22 7.36
CA ALA A 558 7.23 7.20 7.72
C ALA A 558 8.60 7.44 7.07
N SER A 559 8.63 8.00 5.85
CA SER A 559 9.87 8.37 5.16
C SER A 559 10.56 9.56 5.81
N ALA A 560 9.78 10.56 6.23
CA ALA A 560 10.30 11.77 6.87
C ALA A 560 10.69 11.54 8.35
N PHE A 561 9.94 10.68 9.05
CA PHE A 561 10.10 10.43 10.48
C PHE A 561 10.13 8.92 10.83
N PRO A 562 11.10 8.14 10.31
CA PRO A 562 11.12 6.68 10.46
C PRO A 562 11.27 6.23 11.92
N LEU A 563 12.12 6.89 12.71
CA LEU A 563 12.34 6.56 14.13
C LEU A 563 11.11 6.82 15.01
N PRO A 564 10.49 8.03 14.99
CA PRO A 564 9.24 8.26 15.72
C PRO A 564 8.12 7.32 15.30
N PHE A 565 8.02 7.03 13.99
CA PHE A 565 7.03 6.10 13.46
C PHE A 565 7.21 4.71 14.08
N MET A 566 8.43 4.16 14.03
CA MET A 566 8.78 2.84 14.57
C MET A 566 8.77 2.77 16.10
N SER A 567 8.70 3.91 16.79
CA SER A 567 8.58 3.98 18.25
C SER A 567 7.13 3.81 18.75
N ASN A 568 6.19 3.41 17.89
CA ASN A 568 4.81 3.15 18.27
C ASN A 568 4.62 1.69 18.74
N PRO A 569 4.08 1.43 19.96
CA PRO A 569 3.89 0.06 20.47
C PRO A 569 2.91 -0.79 19.64
N LEU A 570 1.97 -0.16 18.91
CA LEU A 570 1.05 -0.88 18.02
C LEU A 570 1.77 -1.58 16.87
N ILE A 571 2.95 -1.08 16.48
CA ILE A 571 3.76 -1.68 15.42
C ILE A 571 4.21 -3.08 15.82
N TYR A 572 4.62 -3.27 17.08
CA TYR A 572 5.03 -4.59 17.59
C TYR A 572 3.93 -5.64 17.39
N LEU A 573 2.68 -5.28 17.73
CA LEU A 573 1.52 -6.15 17.55
C LEU A 573 1.28 -6.47 16.07
N ILE A 574 1.35 -5.47 15.19
CA ILE A 574 1.14 -5.65 13.75
C ILE A 574 2.22 -6.53 13.14
N ILE A 575 3.49 -6.37 13.52
CA ILE A 575 4.58 -7.26 13.08
C ILE A 575 4.25 -8.70 13.41
N ARG A 576 3.83 -8.98 14.65
CA ARG A 576 3.46 -10.34 15.07
C ARG A 576 2.25 -10.90 14.31
N ILE A 577 1.23 -10.08 14.05
CA ILE A 577 0.10 -10.47 13.22
C ILE A 577 0.55 -10.82 11.80
N CYS A 578 1.43 -10.01 11.21
CA CYS A 578 1.98 -10.28 9.88
C CYS A 578 2.77 -11.60 9.86
N LEU A 579 3.64 -11.83 10.84
CA LEU A 579 4.37 -13.10 10.97
C LEU A 579 3.40 -14.28 11.12
N LEU A 580 2.31 -14.15 11.90
CA LEU A 580 1.29 -15.18 12.04
C LEU A 580 0.55 -15.44 10.72
N LEU A 581 0.22 -14.39 9.97
CA LEU A 581 -0.42 -14.53 8.66
C LEU A 581 0.49 -15.26 7.66
N GLU A 582 1.79 -14.95 7.65
CA GLU A 582 2.77 -15.70 6.84
C GLU A 582 2.74 -17.19 7.17
N MET A 583 2.60 -17.55 8.45
CA MET A 583 2.55 -18.95 8.87
C MET A 583 1.39 -19.75 8.26
N VAL A 584 0.28 -19.11 7.89
CA VAL A 584 -0.85 -19.78 7.21
C VAL A 584 -0.37 -20.40 5.89
N GLY A 585 0.56 -19.72 5.22
CA GLY A 585 1.29 -20.22 4.06
C GLY A 585 0.58 -20.10 2.71
N ILE A 586 -0.52 -19.33 2.63
CA ILE A 586 -1.31 -19.19 1.39
C ILE A 586 -0.42 -18.66 0.25
N CYS A 587 0.51 -17.77 0.58
CA CYS A 587 1.48 -17.19 -0.36
C CYS A 587 2.89 -17.80 -0.24
N SER A 588 3.07 -18.99 0.36
CA SER A 588 4.40 -19.58 0.53
C SER A 588 5.12 -19.91 -0.79
N SER A 589 4.41 -19.97 -1.92
CA SER A 589 5.00 -20.08 -3.27
C SER A 589 6.00 -18.96 -3.59
N VAL A 590 5.86 -17.79 -2.96
CA VAL A 590 6.80 -16.67 -3.06
C VAL A 590 8.23 -17.09 -2.70
N TRP A 591 8.42 -17.96 -1.71
CA TRP A 591 9.76 -18.43 -1.32
C TRP A 591 10.43 -19.26 -2.42
N ILE A 592 9.64 -20.07 -3.15
CA ILE A 592 10.15 -20.84 -4.29
C ILE A 592 10.47 -19.90 -5.45
N LEU A 593 9.55 -18.98 -5.77
CA LEU A 593 9.72 -18.03 -6.86
C LEU A 593 10.89 -17.07 -6.62
N SER A 594 11.07 -16.59 -5.40
CA SER A 594 12.21 -15.77 -4.99
C SER A 594 13.52 -16.51 -5.21
N LYS A 595 13.63 -17.78 -4.78
CA LYS A 595 14.82 -18.59 -5.04
C LYS A 595 15.05 -18.83 -6.54
N GLY A 596 13.98 -19.12 -7.28
CA GLY A 596 14.03 -19.33 -8.73
C GLY A 596 14.49 -18.07 -9.49
N THR A 597 13.96 -16.91 -9.12
CA THR A 597 14.34 -15.62 -9.72
C THR A 597 15.74 -15.18 -9.31
N LYS A 598 16.15 -15.37 -8.04
CA LYS A 598 17.55 -15.19 -7.61
C LYS A 598 18.51 -16.05 -8.43
N ALA A 599 18.18 -17.32 -8.66
CA ALA A 599 18.99 -18.22 -9.48
C ALA A 599 19.01 -17.80 -10.96
N LEU A 600 17.86 -17.39 -11.51
CA LEU A 600 17.71 -16.98 -12.90
C LEU A 600 18.53 -15.73 -13.22
N PHE A 601 18.45 -14.71 -12.37
CA PHE A 601 19.16 -13.44 -12.54
C PHE A 601 20.55 -13.42 -11.87
N LYS A 602 20.91 -14.49 -11.17
CA LYS A 602 22.17 -14.64 -10.41
C LYS A 602 22.38 -13.53 -9.37
N TYR A 603 21.30 -13.12 -8.71
CA TYR A 603 21.37 -12.14 -7.64
C TYR A 603 22.21 -12.67 -6.48
N LYS A 604 23.05 -11.78 -5.95
CA LYS A 604 23.84 -11.97 -4.75
C LYS A 604 23.31 -11.06 -3.66
N THR A 605 23.54 -11.45 -2.41
CA THR A 605 23.19 -10.61 -1.28
C THR A 605 24.07 -9.37 -1.25
N ASP A 606 23.53 -8.26 -0.75
CA ASP A 606 24.24 -6.97 -0.72
C ASP A 606 25.54 -7.04 0.11
N GLU A 607 25.61 -7.94 1.09
CA GLU A 607 26.81 -8.23 1.88
C GLU A 607 28.03 -8.67 1.05
N ASN A 608 27.83 -9.15 -0.19
CA ASN A 608 28.93 -9.52 -1.08
C ASN A 608 29.58 -8.32 -1.77
N TYR A 609 28.89 -7.17 -1.78
CA TYR A 609 29.32 -5.96 -2.48
C TYR A 609 29.67 -4.84 -1.50
N ILE A 610 28.93 -4.77 -0.39
CA ILE A 610 29.14 -3.81 0.67
C ILE A 610 29.95 -4.53 1.75
N PRO A 611 31.21 -4.14 1.99
CA PRO A 611 31.96 -4.66 3.11
C PRO A 611 31.15 -4.44 4.39
N LYS A 612 30.94 -5.50 5.18
CA LYS A 612 30.51 -5.29 6.58
C LYS A 612 31.58 -4.41 7.21
N ASP A 613 31.15 -3.31 7.78
CA ASP A 613 32.07 -2.36 8.36
C ASP A 613 32.79 -3.05 9.54
N ASP A 614 34.01 -3.51 9.30
CA ASP A 614 34.98 -3.86 10.33
C ASP A 614 35.63 -2.59 10.92
N THR A 615 35.05 -1.38 10.74
CA THR A 615 35.42 -0.19 11.52
C THR A 615 34.83 -0.24 12.94
N LYS A 616 35.12 -1.32 13.65
CA LYS A 616 35.26 -1.31 15.12
C LYS A 616 36.57 -0.65 15.58
N ASN A 617 37.36 -0.07 14.68
CA ASN A 617 38.59 0.65 15.01
C ASN A 617 38.72 1.92 14.17
N VAL A 618 37.89 2.93 14.42
CA VAL A 618 38.40 4.30 14.37
C VAL A 618 38.64 4.68 15.82
N GLU A 619 39.88 4.43 16.27
CA GLU A 619 40.41 4.98 17.52
C GLU A 619 40.27 6.52 17.52
N PRO A 620 40.10 7.12 18.71
CA PRO A 620 39.30 8.31 18.99
C PRO A 620 39.72 9.62 18.31
#